data_AF-A0A9D1GHU5-F1
#
_entry.id   AF-A0A9D1GHU5-F1
#
_cell.length_a   1.000
_cell.length_b   1.000
_cell.length_c   1.000
_cell.angle_alpha   90.00
_cell.angle_beta   90.00
_cell.angle_gamma   90.00
#
_symmetry.space_group_name_H-M   'P 1'
#
loop_
_entity.id
_entity.type
_entity.pdbx_description
1 polymer ?
#
loop_
_entity_poly.entity_id
_entity_poly.type
_entity_poly.pdbx_seq_one_letter_code
_entity_poly.pdbx_strand_id
1 'polypeptide(L)'
;MADMSVLEFSVDQFSNMFEENTALGQQVVNWYSMYVNLLLFENIHQEFNPSQIRLCNLLYLLSVSQPANSGLQIEMTQEELADILGMSRVQITRELTVLRGEGILATKRGRLLITDLPKLAALCSKETI
;
A
#
# COMPACT_ATOMS: atom_id res chain seq x y z
N MET A 1 -3.12 -19.83 5.43
CA MET A 1 -4.07 -19.17 4.52
C MET A 1 -5.32 -18.92 5.33
N ALA A 2 -5.66 -17.66 5.57
CA ALA A 2 -6.91 -17.32 6.25
C ALA A 2 -8.08 -17.57 5.28
N ASP A 3 -9.22 -18.07 5.78
CA ASP A 3 -10.44 -18.19 4.99
C ASP A 3 -10.87 -16.81 4.48
N MET A 4 -10.93 -16.65 3.17
CA MET A 4 -11.40 -15.43 2.51
C MET A 4 -12.85 -15.64 2.07
N SER A 5 -13.74 -14.77 2.53
CA SER A 5 -15.11 -14.69 2.03
C SER A 5 -15.22 -13.56 1.00
N VAL A 6 -15.80 -13.88 -0.15
CA VAL A 6 -16.01 -12.93 -1.26
C VAL A 6 -17.50 -12.86 -1.58
N LEU A 7 -17.97 -11.67 -1.92
CA LEU A 7 -19.32 -11.45 -2.44
C LEU A 7 -19.24 -11.22 -3.95
N GLU A 8 -19.99 -12.02 -4.70
CA GLU A 8 -20.08 -11.92 -6.16
C GLU A 8 -21.39 -11.23 -6.55
N PHE A 9 -21.30 -10.32 -7.51
CA PHE A 9 -22.45 -9.63 -8.09
C PHE A 9 -22.36 -9.68 -9.61
N SER A 10 -23.49 -9.93 -10.28
CA SER A 10 -23.58 -9.74 -11.72
C SER A 10 -23.61 -8.25 -12.09
N VAL A 11 -23.31 -7.95 -13.35
CA VAL A 11 -23.37 -6.57 -13.87
C VAL A 11 -24.77 -5.97 -13.69
N ASP A 12 -25.82 -6.76 -13.94
CA ASP A 12 -27.21 -6.32 -13.80
C ASP A 12 -27.56 -6.04 -12.33
N GLN A 13 -27.12 -6.91 -11.41
CA GLN A 13 -27.32 -6.71 -9.97
C GLN A 13 -26.62 -5.45 -9.48
N PHE A 14 -25.36 -5.26 -9.89
CA PHE A 14 -24.59 -4.10 -9.49
C PHE A 14 -25.12 -2.80 -10.11
N SER A 15 -25.62 -2.84 -11.34
CA SER A 15 -26.28 -1.69 -11.98
C SER A 15 -27.53 -1.26 -11.24
N ASN A 16 -28.38 -2.22 -10.84
CA ASN A 16 -29.57 -1.92 -10.04
C ASN A 16 -29.18 -1.31 -8.67
N MET A 17 -28.10 -1.79 -8.04
CA MET A 17 -27.61 -1.22 -6.79
C MET A 17 -27.18 0.25 -6.93
N PHE A 18 -26.70 0.68 -8.10
CA PHE A 18 -26.37 2.09 -8.37
C PHE A 18 -27.60 2.97 -8.52
N GLU A 19 -28.64 2.45 -9.18
CA GLU A 19 -29.90 3.17 -9.39
C GLU A 19 -30.67 3.34 -8.08
N GLU A 20 -30.65 2.34 -7.21
CA GLU A 20 -31.36 2.34 -5.92
C GLU A 20 -30.59 3.05 -4.81
N ASN A 21 -29.26 3.16 -4.92
CA ASN A 21 -28.40 3.75 -3.89
C ASN A 21 -27.38 4.73 -4.49
N THR A 22 -27.79 5.99 -4.58
CA THR A 22 -26.94 7.08 -5.08
C THR A 22 -25.67 7.30 -4.26
N ALA A 23 -25.67 6.97 -2.95
CA ALA A 23 -24.48 7.05 -2.11
C ALA A 23 -23.44 5.98 -2.47
N LEU A 24 -23.89 4.78 -2.87
CA LEU A 24 -23.00 3.74 -3.41
C LEU A 24 -22.32 4.23 -4.69
N GLY A 25 -23.08 4.83 -5.61
CA GLY A 25 -22.52 5.40 -6.84
C GLY A 25 -21.43 6.43 -6.57
N GLN A 26 -21.65 7.34 -5.62
CA GLN A 26 -20.65 8.33 -5.24
C GLN A 26 -19.40 7.69 -4.60
N GLN A 27 -19.57 6.65 -3.77
CA GLN A 27 -18.42 5.91 -3.20
C GLN A 27 -17.62 5.18 -4.27
N VAL A 28 -18.27 4.55 -5.25
CA VAL A 28 -17.56 3.87 -6.34
C VAL A 28 -16.82 4.87 -7.23
N VAL A 29 -17.41 6.03 -7.53
CA VAL A 29 -16.72 7.09 -8.27
C VAL A 29 -15.48 7.58 -7.50
N ASN A 30 -15.62 7.85 -6.20
CA ASN A 30 -14.48 8.27 -5.37
C ASN A 30 -13.38 7.21 -5.33
N TRP A 31 -13.76 5.93 -5.18
CA TRP A 31 -12.82 4.81 -5.17
C TRP A 31 -12.14 4.65 -6.54
N TYR A 32 -12.89 4.76 -7.64
CA TYR A 32 -12.34 4.69 -8.99
C TYR A 32 -11.41 5.86 -9.29
N SER A 33 -11.73 7.07 -8.87
CA SER A 33 -10.84 8.24 -8.99
C SER A 33 -9.54 8.05 -8.19
N MET A 34 -9.61 7.51 -6.97
CA MET A 34 -8.42 7.17 -6.19
C MET A 34 -7.57 6.11 -6.90
N TYR A 35 -8.20 5.06 -7.42
CA TYR A 35 -7.51 3.97 -8.12
C TYR A 35 -6.87 4.42 -9.43
N VAL A 36 -7.57 5.23 -10.23
CA VAL A 36 -7.04 5.82 -11.46
C VAL A 36 -5.90 6.79 -11.15
N ASN A 37 -6.00 7.61 -10.10
CA ASN A 37 -4.91 8.48 -9.68
C ASN A 37 -3.66 7.69 -9.29
N LEU A 38 -3.83 6.55 -8.58
CA LEU A 38 -2.73 5.65 -8.25
C LEU A 38 -2.10 5.04 -9.51
N LEU A 39 -2.90 4.54 -10.45
CA LEU A 39 -2.41 3.98 -11.71
C LEU A 39 -1.70 5.02 -12.59
N LEU A 40 -2.25 6.24 -12.69
CA LEU A 40 -1.63 7.35 -13.41
C LEU A 40 -0.32 7.77 -12.76
N PHE A 41 -0.27 7.83 -11.43
CA PHE A 41 0.95 8.09 -10.67
C PHE A 41 2.01 7.01 -10.95
N GLU A 42 1.64 5.73 -10.92
CA GLU A 42 2.55 4.62 -11.21
C GLU A 42 3.11 4.66 -12.63
N ASN A 43 2.27 5.00 -13.61
CA ASN A 43 2.64 5.10 -15.03
C ASN A 43 3.49 6.34 -15.32
N ILE A 44 3.13 7.50 -14.78
CA ILE A 44 3.90 8.75 -14.93
C ILE A 44 5.27 8.63 -14.23
N HIS A 45 5.39 7.75 -13.23
CA HIS A 45 6.62 7.56 -12.44
C HIS A 45 7.45 6.33 -12.84
N GLN A 46 7.23 5.74 -14.03
CA GLN A 46 8.04 4.62 -14.55
C GLN A 46 9.47 5.00 -14.95
N GLU A 47 9.81 6.29 -15.09
CA GLU A 47 11.18 6.69 -15.47
C GLU A 47 12.07 7.21 -14.32
N PHE A 48 11.57 7.59 -13.14
CA PHE A 48 12.43 8.31 -12.16
C PHE A 48 12.23 8.06 -10.65
N ASN A 49 11.38 7.14 -10.20
CA ASN A 49 11.30 6.83 -8.76
C ASN A 49 12.06 5.55 -8.41
N PRO A 50 13.20 5.61 -7.69
CA PRO A 50 13.89 4.41 -7.25
C PRO A 50 12.95 3.58 -6.38
N SER A 51 12.98 2.26 -6.58
CA SER A 51 12.23 1.23 -5.86
C SER A 51 12.11 1.46 -4.35
N GLN A 52 13.11 2.12 -3.75
CA GLN A 52 13.14 2.52 -2.35
C GLN A 52 12.02 3.50 -1.95
N ILE A 53 11.73 4.54 -2.75
CA ILE A 53 10.73 5.57 -2.41
C ILE A 53 9.33 4.94 -2.42
N ARG A 54 9.01 4.12 -3.42
CA ARG A 54 7.72 3.41 -3.51
C ARG A 54 7.50 2.52 -2.29
N LEU A 55 8.53 1.78 -1.86
CA LEU A 55 8.48 0.98 -0.66
C LEU A 55 8.32 1.85 0.61
N CYS A 56 9.06 2.96 0.73
CA CYS A 56 8.96 3.84 1.89
C CYS A 56 7.55 4.46 2.01
N ASN A 57 6.99 4.94 0.91
CA ASN A 57 5.64 5.51 0.86
C ASN A 57 4.60 4.48 1.33
N LEU A 58 4.65 3.24 0.82
CA LEU A 58 3.73 2.17 1.23
C LEU A 58 3.87 1.85 2.72
N LEU A 59 5.10 1.65 3.20
CA LEU A 59 5.35 1.32 4.61
C LEU A 59 4.90 2.46 5.54
N TYR A 60 5.08 3.71 5.13
CA TYR A 60 4.62 4.87 5.89
C TYR A 60 3.09 4.88 5.98
N LEU A 61 2.39 4.76 4.84
CA LEU A 61 0.93 4.71 4.77
C LEU A 61 0.35 3.56 5.62
N LEU A 62 0.92 2.36 5.51
CA LEU A 62 0.54 1.20 6.33
C LEU A 62 0.81 1.39 7.83
N SER A 63 1.75 2.25 8.20
CA SER A 63 2.05 2.55 9.60
C SER A 63 1.10 3.59 10.19
N VAL A 64 0.74 4.63 9.43
CA VAL A 64 -0.13 5.73 9.90
C VAL A 64 -1.62 5.42 9.77
N SER A 65 -2.00 4.49 8.90
CA SER A 65 -3.39 4.05 8.72
C SER A 65 -3.86 3.05 9.80
N GLN A 66 -2.97 2.60 10.67
CA GLN A 66 -3.33 1.68 11.73
C GLN A 66 -4.01 2.38 12.92
N PRO A 67 -4.94 1.69 13.62
CA PRO A 67 -5.50 2.20 14.87
C PRO A 67 -4.40 2.60 15.85
N ALA A 68 -4.61 3.67 16.63
CA ALA A 68 -3.62 4.30 17.51
C ALA A 68 -2.92 3.38 18.54
N ASN A 69 -3.39 2.14 18.73
CA ASN A 69 -2.85 1.16 19.67
C ASN A 69 -2.19 -0.06 19.01
N SER A 70 -2.09 -0.10 17.68
CA SER A 70 -1.55 -1.25 16.92
C SER A 70 -0.02 -1.27 16.87
N GLY A 71 0.61 -0.14 17.22
CA GLY A 71 2.04 0.08 17.07
C GLY A 71 2.46 0.26 15.61
N LEU A 72 3.77 0.38 15.40
CA LEU A 72 4.38 0.55 14.08
C LEU A 72 4.67 -0.80 13.39
N GLN A 73 3.78 -1.77 13.60
CA GLN A 73 3.97 -3.14 13.14
C GLN A 73 3.12 -3.41 11.90
N ILE A 74 3.73 -3.89 10.82
CA ILE A 74 3.05 -4.25 9.58
C ILE A 74 3.10 -5.78 9.46
N GLU A 75 1.94 -6.44 9.47
CA GLU A 75 1.84 -7.88 9.24
C GLU A 75 1.75 -8.18 7.74
N MET A 76 2.92 -8.24 7.10
CA MET A 76 3.01 -8.48 5.66
C MET A 76 4.34 -9.17 5.31
N THR A 77 4.29 -10.04 4.31
CA THR A 77 5.43 -10.72 3.73
C THR A 77 6.07 -9.86 2.64
N GLN A 78 7.31 -10.21 2.26
CA GLN A 78 7.98 -9.55 1.14
C GLN A 78 7.31 -9.84 -0.21
N GLU A 79 6.60 -10.97 -0.33
CA GLU A 79 5.86 -11.32 -1.55
C GLU A 79 4.63 -10.43 -1.69
N GLU A 80 3.86 -10.27 -0.63
CA GLU A 80 2.69 -9.37 -0.62
C GLU A 80 3.11 -7.91 -0.89
N LEU A 81 4.25 -7.46 -0.33
CA LEU A 81 4.81 -6.14 -0.66
C LEU A 81 5.23 -6.02 -2.13
N ALA A 82 5.78 -7.10 -2.72
CA ALA A 82 6.17 -7.16 -4.12
C ALA A 82 4.94 -7.06 -5.04
N ASP A 83 3.89 -7.81 -4.71
CA ASP A 83 2.62 -7.84 -5.45
C ASP A 83 1.93 -6.47 -5.42
N ILE A 84 1.87 -5.82 -4.25
CA ILE A 84 1.27 -4.47 -4.11
C ILE A 84 2.02 -3.43 -4.94
N LEU A 85 3.37 -3.49 -4.95
CA LEU A 85 4.20 -2.47 -5.61
C LEU A 85 4.50 -2.77 -7.07
N GLY A 86 4.06 -3.92 -7.60
CA GLY A 86 4.43 -4.39 -8.93
C GLY A 86 5.95 -4.56 -9.10
N MET A 87 6.65 -4.88 -8.01
CA MET A 87 8.12 -4.99 -7.96
C MET A 87 8.55 -6.45 -7.86
N SER A 88 9.75 -6.79 -8.31
CA SER A 88 10.28 -8.13 -8.05
C SER A 88 10.62 -8.32 -6.57
N ARG A 89 10.48 -9.56 -6.08
CA ARG A 89 10.91 -9.95 -4.72
C ARG A 89 12.39 -9.60 -4.44
N VAL A 90 13.25 -9.67 -5.47
CA VAL A 90 14.68 -9.30 -5.36
C VAL A 90 14.84 -7.82 -5.06
N GLN A 91 14.08 -6.95 -5.72
CA GLN A 91 14.08 -5.51 -5.44
C GLN A 91 13.59 -5.23 -4.02
N ILE A 92 12.46 -5.83 -3.59
CA ILE A 92 11.95 -5.68 -2.22
C ILE A 92 13.00 -6.10 -1.19
N THR A 93 13.64 -7.25 -1.40
CA THR A 93 14.70 -7.76 -0.49
C THR A 93 15.87 -6.78 -0.39
N ARG A 94 16.28 -6.19 -1.52
CA ARG A 94 17.36 -5.21 -1.58
C ARG A 94 16.98 -3.95 -0.79
N GLU A 95 15.82 -3.36 -1.06
CA GLU A 95 15.40 -2.12 -0.39
C GLU A 95 15.18 -2.33 1.11
N LEU A 96 14.56 -3.43 1.53
CA LEU A 96 14.43 -3.77 2.96
C LEU A 96 15.78 -4.00 3.64
N THR A 97 16.81 -4.41 2.90
CA THR A 97 18.16 -4.54 3.45
C THR A 97 18.81 -3.18 3.67
N VAL A 98 18.61 -2.23 2.75
CA VAL A 98 19.06 -0.83 2.92
C VAL A 98 18.38 -0.19 4.13
N LEU A 99 17.05 -0.25 4.21
CA LEU A 99 16.29 0.34 5.32
C LEU A 99 16.64 -0.26 6.69
N ARG A 100 16.94 -1.57 6.74
CA ARG A 100 17.49 -2.21 7.95
C ARG A 100 18.88 -1.70 8.31
N GLY A 101 19.77 -1.56 7.32
CA GLY A 101 21.11 -1.01 7.52
C GLY A 101 21.08 0.43 8.05
N GLU A 102 20.05 1.19 7.71
CA GLU A 102 19.83 2.54 8.21
C GLU A 102 19.09 2.61 9.55
N GLY A 103 18.65 1.47 10.10
CA GLY A 103 17.92 1.42 11.38
C GLY A 103 16.49 1.96 11.32
N ILE A 104 15.89 2.03 10.12
CA ILE A 104 14.54 2.57 9.91
C ILE A 104 13.47 1.53 10.25
N LEU A 105 13.79 0.25 10.03
CA LEU A 105 12.89 -0.85 10.32
C LEU A 105 13.64 -2.11 10.75
N ALA A 106 12.90 -3.02 11.38
CA ALA A 106 13.29 -4.41 11.61
C ALA A 106 12.33 -5.35 10.88
N THR A 107 12.83 -6.47 10.38
CA THR A 107 12.02 -7.50 9.69
C THR A 107 12.04 -8.81 10.48
N LYS A 108 10.87 -9.44 10.61
CA LYS A 108 10.70 -10.84 11.01
C LYS A 108 9.88 -11.57 9.94
N ARG A 109 9.77 -12.90 10.04
CA ARG A 109 8.95 -13.67 9.10
C ARG A 109 7.50 -13.16 9.12
N GLY A 110 7.01 -12.67 7.98
CA GLY A 110 5.66 -12.14 7.81
C GLY A 110 5.36 -10.85 8.57
N ARG A 111 6.38 -10.16 9.10
CA ARG A 111 6.19 -8.94 9.89
C ARG A 111 7.31 -7.93 9.68
N LEU A 112 6.98 -6.66 9.64
CA LEU A 112 7.90 -5.54 9.69
C LEU A 112 7.57 -4.66 10.90
N LEU A 113 8.58 -4.06 11.51
CA LEU A 113 8.44 -3.10 12.60
C LEU A 113 9.18 -1.83 12.18
N ILE A 114 8.47 -0.71 12.03
CA ILE A 114 9.12 0.58 11.81
C ILE A 114 9.68 1.05 13.14
N THR A 115 11.01 1.19 13.20
CA THR A 115 11.75 1.60 14.40
C THR A 115 11.94 3.11 14.45
N ASP A 116 11.92 3.78 13.31
CA ASP A 116 12.06 5.23 13.19
C ASP A 116 11.10 5.77 12.11
N LEU A 117 9.88 6.15 12.54
CA LEU A 117 8.85 6.69 11.65
C LEU A 117 9.25 8.05 11.03
N PRO A 118 9.83 9.02 11.78
CA PRO A 118 10.32 10.26 11.18
C PRO A 118 11.36 10.05 10.09
N LYS A 119 12.30 9.12 10.29
CA LYS A 119 13.33 8.82 9.29
C LYS A 119 12.75 8.11 8.07
N LEU A 120 11.75 7.23 8.27
CA LEU A 120 10.97 6.67 7.16
C LEU A 120 10.25 7.76 6.37
N ALA A 121 9.60 8.70 7.06
CA ALA A 121 8.91 9.83 6.43
C ALA A 121 9.87 10.68 5.59
N ALA A 122 11.08 10.95 6.08
CA ALA A 122 12.09 11.73 5.34
C ALA A 122 12.52 11.09 4.00
N LEU A 123 12.32 9.77 3.82
CA LEU A 123 12.56 9.05 2.57
C LEU A 123 11.32 8.94 1.68
N CYS A 124 10.16 9.38 2.17
CA CYS A 124 8.93 9.41 1.40
C CYS A 124 8.92 10.61 0.45
N SER A 125 8.12 10.53 -0.60
CA SER A 125 7.91 11.66 -1.49
C SER A 125 7.13 12.78 -0.78
N LYS A 126 7.29 14.03 -1.24
CA LYS A 126 6.65 15.20 -0.61
C LYS A 126 5.12 15.15 -0.64
N GLU A 127 4.56 14.34 -1.52
CA GLU A 127 3.13 14.11 -1.69
C GLU A 127 2.58 13.10 -0.67
N THR A 128 3.43 12.37 0.05
CA THR A 128 3.06 11.32 1.01
C THR A 128 3.02 11.81 2.46
N ILE A 129 3.65 12.96 2.76
CA ILE A 129 3.79 13.54 4.11
C ILE A 129 2.87 14.76 4.27
#